data_AF-A0A183DJT0-F1
#
_entry.id   AF-A0A183DJT0-F1
#
_cell.length_a   1.000
_cell.length_b   1.000
_cell.length_c   1.000
_cell.angle_alpha   90.00
_cell.angle_beta   90.00
_cell.angle_gamma   90.00
#
_symmetry.space_group_name_H-M   'P 1'
#
loop_
_entity.id
_entity.type
_entity.pdbx_description
1 polymer ?
#
loop_
_entity_poly.entity_id
_entity_poly.type
_entity_poly.pdbx_seq_one_letter_code
_entity_poly.pdbx_strand_id
1 'polypeptide(L)' 'MAPIAAGRSACEIIGIVTGCSERHAVVWIESEKREEKIQLVDCSENIRLGDWLDLTIPREIRKIEPRLETRVLENGIVQV' A
#
# COMPACT_ATOMS: atom_id res chain seq x y z
N MET A 1 -32.15 -5.69 18.41
CA MET A 1 -32.12 -5.48 16.95
C MET A 1 -30.74 -4.95 16.58
N ALA A 2 -29.89 -5.80 16.01
CA ALA A 2 -28.59 -5.39 15.49
C ALA A 2 -28.76 -4.98 14.01
N PRO A 3 -28.18 -3.87 13.54
CA PRO A 3 -28.06 -3.67 12.11
C PRO A 3 -26.88 -4.49 11.60
N ILE A 4 -27.20 -5.52 10.81
CA ILE A 4 -26.25 -6.24 9.97
C ILE A 4 -25.94 -5.33 8.80
N ALA A 5 -25.03 -4.37 9.00
CA ALA A 5 -24.36 -3.73 7.88
C ALA A 5 -23.22 -4.65 7.47
N ALA A 6 -23.54 -5.66 6.66
CA ALA A 6 -22.56 -6.27 5.76
C ALA A 6 -22.22 -5.22 4.68
N GLY A 7 -21.57 -4.13 5.10
CA GLY A 7 -20.85 -3.26 4.20
C GLY A 7 -19.77 -4.13 3.62
N ARG A 8 -19.81 -4.35 2.30
CA ARG A 8 -18.69 -4.93 1.54
C ARG A 8 -17.41 -4.42 2.17
N SER A 9 -16.61 -5.32 2.74
CA SER A 9 -15.26 -5.00 3.18
C SER A 9 -14.65 -4.18 2.06
N ALA A 10 -14.42 -2.90 2.29
CA ALA A 10 -13.49 -2.17 1.47
C ALA A 10 -12.21 -2.98 1.68
N CYS A 11 -11.86 -3.82 0.70
CA CYS A 11 -10.66 -4.64 0.81
C CYS A 11 -9.55 -3.64 1.04
N GLU A 12 -9.03 -3.65 2.25
CA GLU A 12 -8.04 -2.69 2.63
C GLU A 12 -6.78 -3.05 1.85
N ILE A 13 -6.46 -2.26 0.83
CA ILE A 13 -5.34 -2.58 -0.06
C ILE A 13 -4.11 -1.92 0.57
N ILE A 14 -3.50 -2.63 1.51
CA ILE A 14 -2.26 -2.19 2.13
C ILE A 14 -1.08 -2.79 1.38
N GLY A 15 -0.09 -1.95 1.13
CA GLY A 15 1.16 -2.43 0.59
C GLY A 15 2.37 -1.56 0.92
N ILE A 16 3.53 -2.13 0.66
CA ILE A 16 4.83 -1.52 0.92
C ILE A 16 5.50 -1.10 -0.39
N VAL A 17 6.08 0.09 -0.43
CA VAL A 17 6.71 0.62 -1.65
C VAL A 17 8.03 -0.08 -1.90
N THR A 18 8.09 -0.87 -2.98
CA THR A 18 9.28 -1.61 -3.43
C THR A 18 10.02 -0.88 -4.55
N GLY A 19 9.37 0.06 -5.21
CA GLY A 19 9.94 0.90 -6.26
C GLY A 19 9.30 2.27 -6.24
N CYS A 20 10.07 3.35 -6.43
CA CYS A 20 9.51 4.69 -6.54
C CYS A 20 10.18 5.48 -7.67
N SER A 21 9.39 6.23 -8.42
CA SER A 21 9.81 7.13 -9.49
C SER A 21 8.97 8.41 -9.42
N GLU A 22 9.36 9.44 -10.17
CA GLU A 22 8.73 10.77 -10.11
C GLU A 22 7.22 10.78 -10.42
N ARG A 23 6.71 9.75 -11.11
CA ARG A 23 5.30 9.69 -11.56
C ARG A 23 4.57 8.42 -11.13
N HIS A 24 5.27 7.46 -10.54
CA HIS A 24 4.72 6.14 -10.23
C HIS A 24 5.42 5.54 -9.01
N ALA A 25 4.68 4.77 -8.23
CA ALA A 25 5.25 3.87 -7.24
C ALA A 25 4.90 2.41 -7.59
N VAL A 26 5.80 1.50 -7.27
CA VAL A 26 5.58 0.06 -7.28
C VAL A 26 5.37 -0.34 -5.83
N VAL A 27 4.24 -0.95 -5.56
CA VAL A 27 3.79 -1.29 -4.22
C VAL A 27 3.53 -2.79 -4.18
N TRP A 28 4.15 -3.48 -3.23
CA TRP A 28 3.80 -4.85 -2.93
C TRP A 28 2.56 -4.89 -2.06
N ILE A 29 1.48 -5.42 -2.62
CA ILE A 29 0.19 -5.57 -1.96
C ILE A 29 0.22 -6.87 -1.17
N GLU A 30 0.15 -6.77 0.15
CA GLU A 30 0.30 -7.94 1.02
C GLU A 30 -0.86 -8.92 0.90
N SER A 31 -2.08 -8.40 0.82
CA SER A 31 -3.29 -9.22 0.70
C SER A 31 -3.33 -10.03 -0.60
N GLU A 32 -2.70 -9.53 -1.65
CA GLU A 32 -2.66 -10.15 -2.97
C GLU A 32 -1.33 -10.87 -3.28
N LYS A 33 -0.31 -10.69 -2.42
CA LYS A 33 1.06 -11.20 -2.60
C LYS A 33 1.61 -10.89 -4.00
N ARG A 34 1.38 -9.66 -4.48
CA ARG A 34 1.79 -9.21 -5.81
C ARG A 34 2.26 -7.77 -5.78
N GLU A 35 3.09 -7.42 -6.75
CA GLU A 35 3.42 -6.02 -7.01
C GLU A 35 2.37 -5.38 -7.90
N GLU A 36 1.98 -4.17 -7.55
CA GLU A 36 1.09 -3.33 -8.33
C GLU A 36 1.73 -1.97 -8.56
N LYS A 37 1.62 -1.47 -9.80
CA LYS A 37 2.15 -0.17 -10.18
C LYS A 37 1.04 0.88 -10.07
N ILE A 38 1.21 1.83 -9.17
CA ILE A 38 0.28 2.93 -8.95
C ILE A 38 0.80 4.22 -9.59
N GLN A 39 -0.10 4.99 -10.19
CA GLN A 39 0.19 6.34 -10.68
C GLN A 39 0.09 7.33 -9.53
N LEU A 40 1.12 8.16 -9.37
CA LEU A 40 1.12 9.24 -8.40
C LEU A 40 0.47 10.45 -9.07
N VAL A 41 -0.79 10.73 -8.72
CA VAL A 41 -1.57 11.84 -9.29
C VAL A 41 -1.31 13.08 -8.42
N ASP A 42 -0.35 13.89 -8.83
CA ASP A 42 0.05 15.16 -8.22
C ASP A 42 0.56 15.10 -6.76
N CYS A 43 1.78 15.60 -6.55
CA CYS A 43 2.37 15.89 -5.23
C CYS A 43 2.08 14.89 -4.09
N SER A 44 2.03 13.58 -4.35
CA SER A 44 1.94 12.58 -3.28
C SER A 44 3.23 12.64 -2.47
N GLU A 45 3.14 13.33 -1.34
CA GLU A 45 4.21 13.73 -0.44
C GLU A 45 5.28 12.64 -0.28
N ASN A 46 6.49 12.91 -0.79
CA ASN A 46 7.72 12.21 -0.44
C ASN A 46 7.61 10.68 -0.29
N ILE A 47 6.88 9.97 -1.16
CA ILE A 47 6.83 8.50 -1.09
C ILE A 47 8.24 7.95 -1.31
N ARG A 48 8.72 7.14 -0.37
CA ARG A 48 10.05 6.53 -0.37
C ARG A 48 9.94 5.01 -0.39
N LEU A 49 11.02 4.37 -0.81
CA LEU A 49 11.17 2.93 -0.67
C LEU A 49 10.98 2.54 0.80
N GLY A 50 10.16 1.51 1.03
CA GLY A 50 9.80 1.03 2.37
C GLY A 50 8.65 1.78 3.05
N ASP A 51 8.12 2.86 2.45
CA ASP A 51 6.88 3.46 2.95
C ASP A 51 5.71 2.49 2.78
N TRP A 52 4.81 2.51 3.75
CA TRP A 52 3.58 1.75 3.69
C TRP A 52 2.43 2.64 3.25
N LEU A 53 1.66 2.15 2.27
CA LEU A 53 0.57 2.87 1.66
C LEU A 53 -0.73 2.12 1.85
N ASP A 54 -1.76 2.87 2.21
CA ASP A 54 -3.15 2.45 2.10
C ASP A 54 -3.70 2.91 0.74
N LEU A 55 -4.10 1.94 -0.08
CA LEU A 55 -4.63 2.09 -1.43
C LEU A 55 -6.12 1.72 -1.52
N THR A 56 -6.80 1.60 -0.38
CA THR A 56 -8.22 1.20 -0.29
C THR A 56 -9.14 2.11 -1.10
N ILE A 57 -8.78 3.39 -1.23
CA ILE A 57 -9.52 4.37 -2.02
C ILE A 57 -8.66 4.77 -3.22
N PRO A 58 -9.10 4.54 -4.48
CA PRO A 58 -8.31 4.79 -5.69
C PRO A 58 -8.02 6.28 -5.99
N ARG A 59 -8.21 7.16 -5.00
CA ARG A 59 -8.03 8.60 -5.07
C ARG A 59 -7.25 9.19 -3.91
N GLU A 60 -6.95 8.41 -2.87
CA GLU A 60 -6.27 8.90 -1.69
C GLU A 60 -5.21 7.90 -1.27
N ILE A 61 -3.98 8.14 -1.70
CA ILE A 61 -2.81 7.38 -1.23
C ILE A 61 -2.46 7.95 0.13
N ARG A 62 -2.60 7.14 1.19
CA ARG A 62 -2.22 7.55 2.54
C ARG A 62 -1.01 6.76 3.01
N LYS A 63 0.00 7.45 3.52
CA LYS A 63 1.06 6.78 4.27
C LYS A 63 0.51 6.28 5.60
N ILE A 64 0.80 5.04 5.90
CA ILE A 64 0.43 4.40 7.17
C ILE A 64 1.68 3.84 7.83
N GLU A 65 1.56 3.50 9.11
CA GLU A 65 2.59 2.69 9.75
C GLU A 65 2.51 1.24 9.27
N PRO A 66 3.64 0.52 9.24
CA PRO A 66 3.67 -0.91 8.95
C PRO A 66 2.66 -1.65 9.82
N ARG A 67 1.76 -2.41 9.20
CA ARG A 67 0.83 -3.26 9.95
C ARG A 67 1.41 -4.63 10.27
N LEU A 68 2.30 -5.12 9.41
CA LEU A 68 3.02 -6.37 9.58
C LEU A 68 4.52 -6.09 9.69
N GLU A 69 5.28 -7.06 10.20
CA GLU A 69 6.75 -6.97 10.23
C GLU A 69 7.37 -7.18 8.82
N THR A 70 6.66 -6.77 7.77
CA THR A 70 7.17 -6.83 6.39
C THR A 70 8.11 -5.66 6.15
N ARG A 71 9.34 -5.97 5.76
CA ARG A 71 10.42 -5.01 5.50
C ARG A 71 10.93 -5.16 4.08
N VAL A 72 11.20 -4.04 3.43
CA VAL A 72 12.00 -4.02 2.19
C VAL A 72 13.47 -4.04 2.57
N LEU A 73 14.19 -5.07 2.13
CA LEU A 73 15.64 -5.17 2.20
C LEU A 73 16.23 -4.99 0.80
N GLU A 74 17.54 -4.77 0.69
CA GLU A 74 18.23 -4.64 -0.61
C GLU A 74 18.01 -5.84 -1.55
N ASN A 75 17.73 -7.02 -1.00
CA ASN A 75 17.50 -8.25 -1.75
C ASN A 75 16.02 -8.57 -2.02
N GLY A 76 15.10 -7.67 -1.67
CA GLY A 76 13.65 -7.84 -1.85
C GLY A 76 12.87 -7.74 -0.54
N ILE A 77 11.65 -8.28 -0.56
CA ILE A 77 10.68 -8.13 0.53
C ILE A 77 10.82 -9.30 1.49
N VAL A 78 11.02 -9.01 2.77
CA VAL A 78 11.04 -10.01 3.84
C VAL A 78 9.89 -9.74 4.77
N GLN A 79 8.97 -10.70 4.86
CA GLN A 79 7.96 -10.73 5.90
C GLN A 79 8.58 -11.43 7.12
N VAL A 80 8.82 -10.67 8.19
CA VAL A 80 9.40 -11.19 9.44
C VAL A 80 8.30 -11.81 10.31
#